data_AF-A0A4Y8PPL1-F1
#
_entry.id   AF-A0A4Y8PPL1-F1
#
_cell.length_a   1.000
_cell.length_b   1.000
_cell.length_c   1.000
_cell.angle_alpha   90.00
_cell.angle_beta   90.00
_cell.angle_gamma   90.00
#
_symmetry.space_group_name_H-M   'P 1'
#
loop_
_entity.id
_entity.type
_entity.pdbx_description
1 polymer ?
#
loop_
_entity_poly.entity_id
_entity_poly.type
_entity_poly.pdbx_seq_one_letter_code
_entity_poly.pdbx_strand_id
1 'polypeptide(L)'
;MTITDTTPSDSQISPTTAAFDKKASAQADVPVTLTLNGNTFSGVWNGAASLTAGTDYTVAGNVVTLQKAYLAGLANGTATLAFKFSAGADQSLSMTITDTTPLDSQISPTTAAFDKKVSAQADVPVTLTLNGNTFSGVWNGAAALTAGTDYTVAGNVVTLQKAYLASLANGTITLAFRFSAGADQSLSVTITDTTPSNSQISPTTAAFDKKVSAQADVPVTLTLNG
;
A
#
# COMPACT_ATOMS: atom_id res chain seq x y z
N MET A 1 49.03 -7.34 -56.43
CA MET A 1 48.53 -8.08 -55.25
C MET A 1 47.68 -7.13 -54.44
N THR A 2 46.36 -7.17 -54.64
CA THR A 2 45.41 -6.44 -53.79
C THR A 2 45.22 -7.26 -52.52
N ILE A 3 45.69 -6.76 -51.39
CA ILE A 3 45.30 -7.30 -50.09
C ILE A 3 43.90 -6.78 -49.84
N THR A 4 42.89 -7.61 -50.07
CA THR A 4 41.54 -7.35 -49.57
C THR A 4 41.56 -7.59 -48.07
N ASP A 5 41.27 -6.56 -47.30
CA ASP A 5 40.97 -6.67 -45.87
C ASP A 5 39.77 -7.62 -45.72
N THR A 6 40.01 -8.78 -45.09
CA THR A 6 39.00 -9.83 -44.89
C THR A 6 38.38 -9.75 -43.49
N THR A 7 38.53 -8.63 -42.76
CA THR A 7 37.86 -8.46 -41.47
C THR A 7 36.33 -8.50 -41.68
N PRO A 8 35.62 -9.43 -41.02
CA PRO A 8 34.16 -9.47 -41.11
C PRO A 8 33.57 -8.15 -40.61
N SER A 9 32.59 -7.60 -41.34
CA SER A 9 31.87 -6.41 -40.88
C SER A 9 31.09 -6.71 -39.61
N ASP A 10 31.17 -5.83 -38.61
CA ASP A 10 30.47 -6.00 -37.35
C ASP A 10 28.94 -6.03 -37.56
N SER A 11 28.26 -6.91 -36.82
CA SER A 11 26.81 -6.83 -36.69
C SER A 11 26.43 -5.64 -35.81
N GLN A 12 25.20 -5.14 -35.94
CA GLN A 12 24.68 -4.05 -35.13
C GLN A 12 23.36 -4.44 -34.45
N ILE A 13 23.06 -3.78 -33.34
CA ILE A 13 21.77 -3.89 -32.65
C ILE A 13 21.11 -2.52 -32.57
N SER A 14 19.78 -2.51 -32.58
CA SER A 14 18.99 -1.31 -32.30
C SER A 14 17.75 -1.67 -31.48
N PRO A 15 17.49 -1.00 -30.35
CA PRO A 15 18.29 0.08 -29.78
C PRO A 15 19.57 -0.43 -29.07
N THR A 16 20.49 0.47 -28.73
CA THR A 16 21.65 0.19 -27.85
C THR A 16 21.41 0.61 -26.40
N THR A 17 20.28 1.27 -26.12
CA THR A 17 19.80 1.57 -24.76
C THR A 17 18.31 1.25 -24.65
N ALA A 18 17.89 0.78 -23.48
CA ALA A 18 16.48 0.59 -23.15
C ALA A 18 16.26 0.70 -21.64
N ALA A 19 15.00 0.84 -21.24
CA ALA A 19 14.61 0.89 -19.83
C ALA A 19 13.56 -0.18 -19.55
N PHE A 20 13.58 -0.69 -18.32
CA PHE A 20 12.60 -1.62 -17.80
C PHE A 20 12.20 -1.20 -16.39
N ASP A 21 10.90 -1.12 -16.14
CA ASP A 21 10.34 -0.87 -14.82
C ASP A 21 9.74 -2.17 -14.27
N LYS A 22 10.18 -2.56 -13.07
CA LYS A 22 9.70 -3.75 -12.38
C LYS A 22 8.26 -3.64 -11.90
N LYS A 23 7.69 -2.43 -11.81
CA LYS A 23 6.28 -2.25 -11.47
C LYS A 23 5.42 -3.07 -12.42
N ALA A 24 4.66 -4.04 -11.90
CA ALA A 24 3.97 -5.06 -12.70
C ALA A 24 3.11 -4.49 -13.84
N SER A 25 2.46 -3.35 -13.63
CA SER A 25 1.65 -2.67 -14.65
C SER A 25 2.44 -1.98 -15.76
N ALA A 26 3.74 -1.77 -15.57
CA ALA A 26 4.65 -1.11 -16.51
C ALA A 26 5.60 -2.10 -17.22
N GLN A 27 5.63 -3.36 -16.79
CA GLN A 27 6.50 -4.38 -17.39
C GLN A 27 6.09 -4.68 -18.84
N ALA A 28 7.07 -4.65 -19.74
CA ALA A 28 6.94 -5.04 -21.14
C ALA A 28 8.19 -5.77 -21.62
N ASP A 29 8.03 -6.67 -22.59
CA ASP A 29 9.17 -7.29 -23.26
C ASP A 29 9.92 -6.24 -24.08
N VAL A 30 11.23 -6.43 -24.25
CA VAL A 30 12.09 -5.44 -24.94
C VAL A 30 12.61 -6.01 -26.25
N PRO A 31 12.12 -5.53 -27.40
CA PRO A 31 12.60 -5.96 -28.70
C PRO A 31 13.91 -5.26 -29.08
N VAL A 32 14.83 -6.03 -29.63
CA VAL A 32 16.12 -5.57 -30.13
C VAL A 32 16.29 -6.10 -31.56
N THR A 33 16.36 -5.18 -32.52
CA THR A 33 16.52 -5.50 -33.93
C THR A 33 18.00 -5.68 -34.26
N LEU A 34 18.32 -6.77 -34.95
CA LEU A 34 19.66 -7.10 -35.41
C LEU A 34 19.86 -6.68 -36.87
N THR A 35 21.04 -6.12 -37.16
CA THR A 35 21.57 -5.95 -38.52
C THR A 35 22.82 -6.80 -38.63
N LEU A 36 22.72 -7.95 -39.31
CA LEU A 36 23.72 -9.02 -39.20
C LEU A 36 24.96 -8.86 -40.09
N ASN A 37 24.89 -8.08 -41.17
CA ASN A 37 26.03 -7.84 -42.08
C ASN A 37 26.76 -9.12 -42.54
N GLY A 38 26.01 -10.20 -42.79
CA GLY A 38 26.55 -11.50 -43.22
C GLY A 38 26.94 -12.46 -42.09
N ASN A 39 26.82 -12.05 -40.83
CA ASN A 39 27.05 -12.90 -39.65
C ASN A 39 25.77 -13.62 -39.20
N THR A 40 25.89 -14.51 -38.22
CA THR A 40 24.75 -15.10 -37.50
C THR A 40 24.74 -14.67 -36.03
N PHE A 41 23.55 -14.65 -35.43
CA PHE A 41 23.38 -14.36 -34.00
C PHE A 41 23.68 -15.61 -33.16
N SER A 42 24.53 -15.45 -32.14
CA SER A 42 24.97 -16.56 -31.28
C SER A 42 24.27 -16.59 -29.92
N GLY A 43 23.78 -15.45 -29.42
CA GLY A 43 23.05 -15.37 -28.15
C GLY A 43 23.23 -14.05 -27.40
N VAL A 44 22.66 -13.99 -26.20
CA VAL A 44 22.79 -12.85 -25.28
C VAL A 44 23.47 -13.30 -23.99
N TRP A 45 24.36 -12.46 -23.45
CA TRP A 45 25.04 -12.66 -22.17
C TRP A 45 24.81 -11.49 -21.23
N ASN A 46 24.73 -11.79 -19.93
CA ASN A 46 24.81 -10.80 -18.86
C ASN A 46 26.05 -11.11 -18.01
N GLY A 47 27.10 -10.30 -18.18
CA GLY A 47 28.43 -10.64 -17.68
C GLY A 47 28.93 -11.96 -18.27
N ALA A 48 29.29 -12.92 -17.41
CA ALA A 48 29.74 -14.24 -17.84
C ALA A 48 28.60 -15.23 -18.11
N ALA A 49 27.37 -14.93 -17.68
CA ALA A 49 26.24 -15.84 -17.80
C ALA A 49 25.58 -15.73 -19.19
N SER A 50 25.44 -16.87 -19.88
CA SER A 50 24.62 -16.95 -21.09
C SER A 50 23.14 -16.96 -20.70
N LEU A 51 22.33 -16.17 -21.39
CA LEU A 51 20.88 -16.24 -21.28
C LEU A 51 20.35 -17.44 -22.08
N THR A 52 19.21 -17.96 -21.65
CA THR A 52 18.54 -19.13 -22.23
C THR A 52 17.51 -18.72 -23.27
N ALA A 53 17.71 -19.11 -24.54
CA ALA A 53 16.72 -18.89 -25.59
C ALA A 53 15.40 -19.64 -25.29
N GLY A 54 14.27 -18.99 -25.54
CA GLY A 54 12.93 -19.47 -25.20
C GLY A 54 12.44 -19.06 -23.80
N THR A 55 13.36 -18.75 -22.88
CA THR A 55 13.03 -18.39 -21.49
C THR A 55 13.40 -16.93 -21.19
N ASP A 56 14.67 -16.57 -21.38
CA ASP A 56 15.17 -15.22 -21.07
C ASP A 56 15.01 -14.27 -22.25
N TYR A 57 15.06 -14.81 -23.47
CA TYR A 57 14.77 -14.10 -24.71
C TYR A 57 14.18 -15.04 -25.76
N THR A 58 13.52 -14.48 -26.77
CA THR A 58 13.09 -15.20 -27.97
C THR A 58 13.70 -14.56 -29.21
N VAL A 59 13.73 -15.29 -30.33
CA VAL A 59 14.22 -14.77 -31.61
C VAL A 59 13.15 -15.02 -32.68
N ALA A 60 12.74 -13.97 -33.37
CA ALA A 60 11.81 -14.03 -34.50
C ALA A 60 12.36 -13.19 -35.66
N GLY A 61 12.75 -13.85 -36.75
CA GLY A 61 13.43 -13.19 -37.86
C GLY A 61 14.74 -12.55 -37.38
N ASN A 62 14.88 -11.24 -37.57
CA ASN A 62 16.03 -10.46 -37.09
C ASN A 62 15.76 -9.72 -35.77
N VAL A 63 14.72 -10.07 -35.03
CA VAL A 63 14.40 -9.44 -33.74
C VAL A 63 14.65 -10.42 -32.60
N VAL A 64 15.43 -9.98 -31.62
CA VAL A 64 15.60 -10.65 -30.33
C VAL A 64 14.73 -9.92 -29.31
N THR A 65 13.78 -10.63 -28.70
CA THR A 65 12.90 -10.06 -27.68
C THR A 65 13.34 -10.54 -26.32
N LEU A 66 13.87 -9.64 -25.49
CA LEU A 66 14.21 -9.90 -24.09
C LEU A 66 12.92 -10.00 -23.28
N GLN A 67 12.74 -11.10 -22.55
CA GLN A 67 11.50 -11.37 -21.84
C GLN A 67 11.43 -10.57 -20.54
N LYS A 68 10.27 -9.96 -20.29
CA LYS A 68 10.02 -9.18 -19.05
C LYS A 68 10.24 -10.00 -17.78
N ALA A 69 9.99 -11.31 -17.82
CA ALA A 69 10.21 -12.20 -16.68
C ALA A 69 11.69 -12.26 -16.28
N TYR A 70 12.60 -12.33 -17.26
CA TYR A 70 14.03 -12.25 -17.01
C TYR A 70 14.44 -10.86 -16.50
N LEU A 71 13.96 -9.80 -17.17
CA LEU A 71 14.29 -8.42 -16.81
C LEU A 71 13.81 -8.04 -15.39
N ALA A 72 12.66 -8.57 -14.95
CA ALA A 72 12.14 -8.38 -13.60
C ALA A 72 13.04 -8.99 -12.51
N GLY A 73 13.84 -10.01 -12.85
CA GLY A 73 14.81 -10.64 -11.95
C GLY A 73 16.12 -9.88 -11.79
N LEU A 74 16.42 -8.90 -12.64
CA LEU A 74 17.67 -8.13 -12.57
C LEU A 74 17.67 -7.15 -11.39
N ALA A 75 18.83 -6.81 -10.85
CA ALA A 75 18.93 -5.78 -9.81
C ALA A 75 18.58 -4.38 -10.35
N ASN A 76 18.09 -3.47 -9.50
CA ASN A 76 17.89 -2.07 -9.88
C ASN A 76 19.23 -1.43 -10.20
N GLY A 77 19.29 -0.60 -11.23
CA GLY A 77 20.53 0.00 -11.74
C GLY A 77 20.70 -0.23 -13.24
N THR A 78 21.94 -0.27 -13.71
CA THR A 78 22.24 -0.54 -15.12
C THR A 78 22.76 -1.96 -15.30
N ALA A 79 22.14 -2.72 -16.21
CA ALA A 79 22.63 -4.01 -16.68
C ALA A 79 23.11 -3.88 -18.13
N THR A 80 24.30 -4.40 -18.44
CA THR A 80 24.83 -4.41 -19.81
C THR A 80 24.69 -5.81 -20.38
N LEU A 81 23.87 -5.95 -21.42
CA LEU A 81 23.63 -7.22 -22.11
C LEU A 81 24.46 -7.26 -23.39
N ALA A 82 25.33 -8.26 -23.51
CA ALA A 82 26.18 -8.46 -24.68
C ALA A 82 25.49 -9.39 -25.68
N PHE A 83 25.29 -8.90 -26.90
CA PHE A 83 24.82 -9.64 -28.06
C PHE A 83 26.03 -10.12 -28.84
N LYS A 84 26.18 -11.45 -28.95
CA LYS A 84 27.30 -12.07 -29.64
C LYS A 84 26.89 -12.62 -30.98
N PHE A 85 27.84 -12.64 -31.89
CA PHE A 85 27.66 -13.06 -33.27
C PHE A 85 28.73 -14.08 -33.66
N SER A 86 28.60 -14.70 -34.83
CA SER A 86 29.57 -15.67 -35.34
C SER A 86 30.96 -15.07 -35.59
N ALA A 87 31.02 -13.77 -35.89
CA ALA A 87 32.23 -13.00 -36.12
C ALA A 87 31.96 -11.50 -35.88
N GLY A 88 33.02 -10.69 -35.89
CA GLY A 88 32.96 -9.26 -35.54
C GLY A 88 32.92 -9.02 -34.03
N ALA A 89 32.82 -7.75 -33.63
CA ALA A 89 32.75 -7.33 -32.25
C ALA A 89 31.37 -7.59 -31.62
N ASP A 90 31.36 -8.01 -30.36
CA ASP A 90 30.15 -8.10 -29.53
C ASP A 90 29.47 -6.72 -29.44
N GLN A 91 28.14 -6.70 -29.56
CA GLN A 91 27.35 -5.48 -29.40
C GLN A 91 26.74 -5.42 -28.00
N SER A 92 26.56 -4.23 -27.44
CA SER A 92 26.05 -4.08 -26.06
C SER A 92 24.77 -3.26 -26.01
N LEU A 93 23.78 -3.77 -25.28
CA LEU A 93 22.57 -3.06 -24.89
C LEU A 93 22.69 -2.65 -23.41
N SER A 94 22.63 -1.35 -23.15
CA SER A 94 22.54 -0.81 -21.79
C SER A 94 21.07 -0.77 -21.35
N MET A 95 20.72 -1.61 -20.38
CA MET A 95 19.38 -1.71 -19.79
C MET A 95 19.34 -0.96 -18.46
N THR A 96 18.51 0.08 -18.36
CA THR A 96 18.22 0.73 -17.08
C THR A 96 17.05 0.03 -16.40
N ILE A 97 17.29 -0.61 -15.25
CA ILE A 97 16.31 -1.33 -14.44
C ILE A 97 15.90 -0.46 -13.26
N THR A 98 14.61 -0.15 -13.18
CA THR A 98 14.01 0.62 -12.08
C THR A 98 12.87 -0.16 -11.44
N ASP A 99 12.49 0.23 -10.23
CA ASP A 99 11.27 -0.27 -9.59
C ASP A 99 10.48 0.92 -9.07
N THR A 100 9.42 1.29 -9.79
CA THR A 100 8.52 2.38 -9.39
C THR A 100 7.30 1.89 -8.62
N THR A 101 7.32 0.63 -8.14
CA THR A 101 6.25 0.11 -7.28
C THR A 101 6.12 1.00 -6.05
N PRO A 102 4.94 1.63 -5.83
CA PRO A 102 4.75 2.49 -4.67
C PRO A 102 4.95 1.70 -3.38
N LEU A 103 5.74 2.25 -2.45
CA LEU A 103 5.83 1.71 -1.11
C LEU A 103 4.55 2.05 -0.34
N ASP A 104 4.08 1.13 0.50
CA ASP A 104 2.93 1.38 1.36
C ASP A 104 3.25 2.46 2.39
N SER A 105 2.35 3.42 2.55
CA SER A 105 2.38 4.30 3.72
C SER A 105 2.01 3.52 4.98
N GLN A 106 2.37 4.03 6.16
CA GLN A 106 2.12 3.38 7.44
C GLN A 106 1.44 4.35 8.40
N ILE A 107 0.73 3.80 9.39
CA ILE A 107 0.13 4.56 10.49
C ILE A 107 0.64 4.03 11.83
N SER A 108 0.69 4.89 12.84
CA SER A 108 0.96 4.51 14.23
C SER A 108 0.16 5.40 15.20
N PRO A 109 -0.59 4.82 16.15
CA PRO A 109 -0.77 3.38 16.37
C PRO A 109 -1.72 2.74 15.34
N THR A 110 -1.77 1.41 15.31
CA THR A 110 -2.76 0.63 14.53
C THR A 110 -3.95 0.15 15.38
N THR A 111 -3.91 0.40 16.69
CA THR A 111 -5.03 0.18 17.62
C THR A 111 -5.20 1.37 18.55
N ALA A 112 -6.43 1.63 18.96
CA ALA A 112 -6.78 2.66 19.95
C ALA A 112 -8.01 2.23 20.77
N ALA A 113 -8.22 2.91 21.89
CA ALA A 113 -9.42 2.78 22.71
C ALA A 113 -10.02 4.16 22.97
N PHE A 114 -11.36 4.22 23.02
CA PHE A 114 -12.09 5.42 23.32
C PHE A 114 -13.24 5.12 24.27
N ASP A 115 -13.31 5.89 25.36
CA ASP A 115 -14.38 5.78 26.35
C ASP A 115 -15.34 6.97 26.20
N LYS A 116 -16.63 6.66 26.05
CA LYS A 116 -17.72 7.64 25.91
C LYS A 116 -18.01 8.39 27.20
N LYS A 117 -17.54 7.93 28.36
CA LYS A 117 -17.64 8.68 29.62
C LYS A 117 -17.00 10.05 29.46
N VAL A 118 -17.78 11.12 29.63
CA VAL A 118 -17.39 12.51 29.32
C VAL A 118 -16.03 12.92 29.90
N SER A 119 -15.71 12.46 31.11
CA SER A 119 -14.43 12.78 31.77
C SER A 119 -13.22 12.01 31.23
N ALA A 120 -13.43 10.94 30.46
CA ALA A 120 -12.41 10.05 29.91
C ALA A 120 -12.22 10.23 28.38
N GLN A 121 -13.12 10.95 27.72
CA GLN A 121 -13.02 11.23 26.29
C GLN A 121 -11.75 12.02 25.95
N ALA A 122 -10.98 11.51 25.00
CA ALA A 122 -9.81 12.17 24.44
C ALA A 122 -9.78 11.98 22.91
N ASP A 123 -9.21 12.95 22.20
CA ASP A 123 -8.95 12.79 20.77
C ASP A 123 -7.86 11.72 20.56
N VAL A 124 -7.90 11.03 19.42
CA VAL A 124 -6.95 9.95 19.11
C VAL A 124 -5.99 10.40 18.02
N PRO A 125 -4.71 10.71 18.35
CA PRO A 125 -3.71 11.06 17.34
C PRO A 125 -3.15 9.80 16.66
N VAL A 126 -2.99 9.89 15.35
CA VAL A 126 -2.45 8.85 14.48
C VAL A 126 -1.36 9.47 13.62
N THR A 127 -0.13 9.02 13.81
CA THR A 127 1.03 9.49 13.04
C THR A 127 1.14 8.73 11.73
N LEU A 128 1.40 9.45 10.65
CA LEU A 128 1.59 8.92 9.30
C LEU A 128 3.07 8.86 8.95
N THR A 129 3.47 7.75 8.32
CA THR A 129 4.74 7.61 7.60
C THR A 129 4.41 7.41 6.12
N LEU A 130 4.63 8.45 5.31
CA LEU A 130 4.04 8.52 3.97
C LEU A 130 4.80 7.76 2.88
N ASN A 131 6.11 7.50 3.03
CA ASN A 131 6.92 6.76 2.05
C ASN A 131 6.79 7.27 0.60
N GLY A 132 6.68 8.58 0.41
CA GLY A 132 6.54 9.22 -0.91
C GLY A 132 5.10 9.42 -1.39
N ASN A 133 4.11 8.91 -0.65
CA ASN A 133 2.69 9.11 -0.96
C ASN A 133 2.12 10.36 -0.28
N THR A 134 0.84 10.65 -0.56
CA THR A 134 0.06 11.68 0.14
C THR A 134 -1.14 11.06 0.85
N PHE A 135 -1.55 11.65 1.96
CA PHE A 135 -2.73 11.22 2.72
C PHE A 135 -4.01 11.68 2.02
N SER A 136 -4.94 10.75 1.78
CA SER A 136 -6.19 11.02 1.06
C SER A 136 -7.40 11.17 1.99
N GLY A 137 -7.38 10.56 3.18
CA GLY A 137 -8.45 10.69 4.17
C GLY A 137 -8.68 9.42 5.00
N VAL A 138 -9.74 9.45 5.81
CA VAL A 138 -10.16 8.33 6.66
C VAL A 138 -11.57 7.86 6.25
N TRP A 139 -11.79 6.56 6.24
CA TRP A 139 -13.08 5.93 5.97
C TRP A 139 -13.51 5.03 7.12
N ASN A 140 -14.81 5.00 7.39
CA ASN A 140 -15.45 3.99 8.23
C ASN A 140 -16.38 3.14 7.35
N GLY A 141 -15.93 1.95 6.98
CA GLY A 141 -16.57 1.16 5.93
C GLY A 141 -16.54 1.91 4.59
N ALA A 142 -17.72 2.12 3.99
CA ALA A 142 -17.85 2.86 2.73
C ALA A 142 -17.93 4.39 2.92
N ALA A 143 -18.18 4.88 4.13
CA ALA A 143 -18.37 6.30 4.40
C ALA A 143 -17.03 7.01 4.59
N ALA A 144 -16.80 8.07 3.82
CA ALA A 144 -15.67 8.99 4.04
C ALA A 144 -15.96 9.86 5.28
N LEU A 145 -14.96 10.02 6.14
CA LEU A 145 -15.03 10.98 7.24
C LEU A 145 -14.74 12.39 6.72
N THR A 146 -15.29 13.39 7.41
CA THR A 146 -15.18 14.81 7.05
C THR A 146 -14.00 15.45 7.76
N ALA A 147 -12.98 15.88 7.01
CA ALA A 147 -11.86 16.66 7.55
C ALA A 147 -12.34 17.98 8.18
N GLY A 148 -11.81 18.33 9.34
CA GLY A 148 -12.22 19.47 10.16
C GLY A 148 -13.38 19.18 11.12
N THR A 149 -14.13 18.10 10.91
CA THR A 149 -15.26 17.70 11.78
C THR A 149 -15.00 16.37 12.46
N ASP A 150 -14.74 15.32 11.68
CA ASP A 150 -14.53 13.97 12.20
C ASP A 150 -13.07 13.70 12.55
N TYR A 151 -12.15 14.34 11.82
CA TYR A 151 -10.72 14.33 12.10
C TYR A 151 -10.07 15.65 11.67
N THR A 152 -8.88 15.95 12.18
CA THR A 152 -8.03 17.05 11.70
C THR A 152 -6.67 16.51 11.26
N VAL A 153 -5.94 17.29 10.46
CA VAL A 153 -4.58 16.92 10.01
C VAL A 153 -3.65 18.07 10.34
N ALA A 154 -2.57 17.79 11.08
CA ALA A 154 -1.52 18.74 11.40
C ALA A 154 -0.16 18.08 11.12
N GLY A 155 0.55 18.57 10.11
CA GLY A 155 1.78 17.93 9.64
C GLY A 155 1.51 16.49 9.19
N ASN A 156 2.17 15.53 9.82
CA ASN A 156 1.97 14.10 9.58
C ASN A 156 1.08 13.42 10.63
N VAL A 157 0.34 14.17 11.44
CA VAL A 157 -0.57 13.60 12.45
C VAL A 157 -2.01 13.84 12.04
N VAL A 158 -2.78 12.76 11.98
CA VAL A 158 -4.24 12.78 11.84
C VAL A 158 -4.84 12.58 13.22
N THR A 159 -5.64 13.54 13.68
CA THR A 159 -6.28 13.45 14.99
C THR A 159 -7.76 13.16 14.78
N LEU A 160 -8.21 11.97 15.20
CA LEU A 160 -9.63 11.61 15.23
C LEU A 160 -10.31 12.35 16.38
N GLN A 161 -11.38 13.07 16.07
CA GLN A 161 -12.06 13.92 17.04
C GLN A 161 -12.91 13.07 17.98
N LYS A 162 -12.82 13.34 19.28
CA LYS A 162 -13.63 12.68 20.32
C LYS A 162 -15.13 12.83 20.07
N ALA A 163 -15.57 13.93 19.46
CA ALA A 163 -16.98 14.15 19.13
C ALA A 163 -17.49 13.10 18.11
N TYR A 164 -16.69 12.80 17.09
CA TYR A 164 -16.98 11.73 16.14
C TYR A 164 -16.97 10.36 16.84
N LEU A 165 -15.93 10.05 17.60
CA LEU A 165 -15.80 8.76 18.30
C LEU A 165 -16.94 8.52 19.31
N ALA A 166 -17.40 9.56 20.02
CA ALA A 166 -18.52 9.48 20.95
C ALA A 166 -19.87 9.24 20.27
N SER A 167 -20.01 9.58 18.99
CA SER A 167 -21.24 9.32 18.22
C SER A 167 -21.41 7.85 17.84
N LEU A 168 -20.33 7.08 17.88
CA LEU A 168 -20.32 5.67 17.47
C LEU A 168 -20.95 4.76 18.54
N ALA A 169 -21.44 3.61 18.10
CA ALA A 169 -21.91 2.56 18.99
C ALA A 169 -20.74 1.89 19.74
N ASN A 170 -21.04 1.31 20.91
CA ASN A 170 -20.06 0.51 21.65
C ASN A 170 -19.67 -0.72 20.84
N GLY A 171 -18.40 -1.11 20.95
CA GLY A 171 -17.81 -2.20 20.17
C GLY A 171 -16.53 -1.76 19.45
N THR A 172 -15.99 -2.62 18.60
CA THR A 172 -14.77 -2.32 17.85
C THR A 172 -15.12 -1.94 16.41
N ILE A 173 -14.57 -0.82 15.95
CA ILE A 173 -14.65 -0.38 14.57
C ILE A 173 -13.27 -0.43 13.91
N THR A 174 -13.22 -0.50 12.58
CA THR A 174 -11.97 -0.38 11.81
C THR A 174 -12.07 0.82 10.89
N LEU A 175 -11.13 1.74 11.05
CA LEU A 175 -10.99 2.93 10.19
C LEU A 175 -9.89 2.69 9.16
N ALA A 176 -10.22 2.91 7.89
CA ALA A 176 -9.26 2.80 6.79
C ALA A 176 -8.65 4.18 6.49
N PHE A 177 -7.33 4.27 6.62
CA PHE A 177 -6.51 5.40 6.21
C PHE A 177 -6.05 5.16 4.78
N ARG A 178 -6.47 6.04 3.88
CA ARG A 178 -6.16 5.93 2.45
C ARG A 178 -5.07 6.89 2.03
N PHE A 179 -4.32 6.46 1.03
CA PHE A 179 -3.19 7.19 0.47
C PHE A 179 -3.28 7.24 -1.05
N SER A 180 -2.50 8.11 -1.68
CA SER A 180 -2.49 8.26 -3.14
C SER A 180 -2.01 7.02 -3.90
N ALA A 181 -1.25 6.15 -3.25
CA ALA A 181 -0.75 4.88 -3.77
C ALA A 181 -0.37 3.95 -2.61
N GLY A 182 -0.07 2.69 -2.94
CA GLY A 182 0.15 1.63 -1.94
C GLY A 182 -1.17 1.12 -1.34
N ALA A 183 -1.07 0.24 -0.36
CA ALA A 183 -2.20 -0.34 0.35
C ALA A 183 -2.75 0.60 1.45
N ASP A 184 -4.08 0.59 1.60
CA ASP A 184 -4.77 1.24 2.71
C ASP A 184 -4.29 0.68 4.07
N GLN A 185 -4.18 1.55 5.07
CA GLN A 185 -3.80 1.17 6.43
C GLN A 185 -5.01 1.18 7.35
N SER A 186 -5.05 0.25 8.31
CA SER A 186 -6.23 0.08 9.19
C SER A 186 -5.92 0.40 10.64
N LEU A 187 -6.78 1.22 11.27
CA LEU A 187 -6.78 1.48 12.70
C LEU A 187 -8.01 0.81 13.33
N SER A 188 -7.79 -0.10 14.27
CA SER A 188 -8.86 -0.69 15.08
C SER A 188 -9.12 0.18 16.31
N VAL A 189 -10.36 0.64 16.52
CA VAL A 189 -10.73 1.46 17.67
C VAL A 189 -11.81 0.75 18.48
N THR A 190 -11.52 0.47 19.75
CA THR A 190 -12.49 -0.08 20.70
C THR A 190 -13.23 1.06 21.40
N ILE A 191 -14.55 1.13 21.19
CA ILE A 191 -15.46 2.10 21.80
C ILE A 191 -16.17 1.46 22.98
N THR A 192 -16.01 2.04 24.17
CA THR A 192 -16.69 1.63 25.41
C THR A 192 -17.45 2.79 26.03
N ASP A 193 -18.42 2.50 26.89
CA ASP A 193 -19.06 3.51 27.73
C ASP A 193 -18.99 3.05 29.19
N THR A 194 -18.14 3.70 29.98
CA THR A 194 -18.00 3.40 31.41
C THR A 194 -18.81 4.35 32.30
N THR A 195 -19.75 5.12 31.72
CA THR A 195 -20.60 6.02 32.50
C THR A 195 -21.43 5.21 33.50
N PRO A 196 -21.35 5.52 34.82
CA PRO A 196 -22.11 4.79 35.82
C PRO A 196 -23.61 4.86 35.53
N SER A 197 -24.29 3.73 35.66
CA SER A 197 -25.75 3.70 35.58
C SER A 197 -26.33 4.36 36.83
N ASN A 198 -27.31 5.25 36.68
CA ASN A 198 -27.99 5.78 37.84
C ASN A 198 -28.71 4.66 38.61
N SER A 199 -28.66 4.74 39.93
CA SER A 199 -29.49 3.91 40.81
C SER A 199 -30.96 4.27 40.63
N GLN A 200 -31.83 3.27 40.70
CA GLN A 200 -33.27 3.42 40.53
C GLN A 200 -33.98 3.26 41.86
N ILE A 201 -35.01 4.08 42.10
CA ILE A 201 -35.89 3.95 43.26
C ILE A 201 -37.30 3.59 42.77
N SER A 202 -37.94 2.61 43.42
CA SER A 202 -39.28 2.15 43.06
C SER A 202 -40.11 1.80 44.30
N PRO A 203 -41.37 2.25 44.41
CA PRO A 203 -42.04 3.16 43.47
C PRO A 203 -41.53 4.60 43.61
N THR A 204 -41.55 5.38 42.52
CA THR A 204 -41.20 6.82 42.55
C THR A 204 -42.35 7.70 43.04
N THR A 205 -43.52 7.11 43.27
CA THR A 205 -44.70 7.79 43.81
C THR A 205 -45.51 6.79 44.62
N ALA A 206 -46.02 7.20 45.77
CA ALA A 206 -46.91 6.40 46.58
C ALA A 206 -47.99 7.27 47.23
N ALA A 207 -49.13 6.66 47.53
CA ALA A 207 -50.22 7.29 48.25
C ALA A 207 -50.27 6.73 49.68
N PHE A 208 -50.49 7.60 50.66
CA PHE A 208 -50.60 7.23 52.07
C PHE A 208 -51.95 7.70 52.62
N ASP A 209 -52.75 6.77 53.14
CA ASP A 209 -54.02 7.09 53.79
C ASP A 209 -53.78 7.50 55.25
N LYS A 210 -54.27 8.68 55.65
CA LYS A 210 -54.12 9.19 57.03
C LYS A 210 -55.09 8.53 58.01
N LYS A 211 -56.14 7.83 57.56
CA LYS A 211 -57.09 7.12 58.44
C LYS A 211 -56.38 5.96 59.14
N VAL A 212 -56.28 6.02 60.49
CA VAL A 212 -55.49 5.09 61.32
C VAL A 212 -55.72 3.61 61.00
N SER A 213 -56.96 3.21 60.72
CA SER A 213 -57.31 1.82 60.40
C SER A 213 -56.86 1.34 59.02
N ALA A 214 -56.41 2.23 58.14
CA ALA A 214 -56.03 1.95 56.75
C ALA A 214 -54.56 2.32 56.45
N GLN A 215 -53.82 2.78 57.46
CA GLN A 215 -52.39 3.06 57.33
C GLN A 215 -51.63 1.77 57.06
N ALA A 216 -50.78 1.79 56.04
CA ALA A 216 -49.85 0.73 55.70
C ALA A 216 -48.51 1.36 55.31
N ASP A 217 -47.43 0.63 55.56
CA ASP A 217 -46.10 1.05 55.13
C ASP A 217 -46.03 1.09 53.61
N VAL A 218 -45.30 2.06 53.08
CA VAL A 218 -44.96 2.13 51.66
C VAL A 218 -43.57 1.51 51.50
N PRO A 219 -43.46 0.26 51.03
CA PRO A 219 -42.16 -0.32 50.76
C PRO A 219 -41.52 0.39 49.57
N VAL A 220 -40.28 0.84 49.76
CA VAL A 220 -39.47 1.44 48.70
C VAL A 220 -38.25 0.57 48.48
N THR A 221 -38.01 0.22 47.23
CA THR A 221 -36.84 -0.54 46.80
C THR A 221 -35.86 0.42 46.13
N LEU A 222 -34.62 0.43 46.61
CA LEU A 222 -33.50 1.09 45.93
C LEU A 222 -32.70 0.02 45.19
N THR A 223 -32.67 0.10 43.87
CA THR A 223 -31.79 -0.71 43.02
C THR A 223 -30.52 0.10 42.77
N LEU A 224 -29.45 -0.27 43.45
CA LEU A 224 -28.14 0.32 43.24
C LEU A 224 -27.52 -0.23 41.95
N ASN A 225 -27.28 0.65 40.98
CA ASN A 225 -26.47 0.33 39.81
C ASN A 225 -25.10 1.01 39.99
N GLY A 226 -24.03 0.22 39.91
CA GLY A 226 -22.65 0.67 39.97
C GLY A 226 -22.00 0.62 38.59
#